data_AF-A0A849MBW2-F1
#
_entry.id   AF-A0A849MBW2-F1
#
_cell.length_a   1.000
_cell.length_b   1.000
_cell.length_c   1.000
_cell.angle_alpha   90.00
_cell.angle_beta   90.00
_cell.angle_gamma   90.00
#
_symmetry.space_group_name_H-M   'P 1'
#
loop_
_entity.id
_entity.type
_entity.pdbx_description
1 polymer ?
#
loop_
_entity_poly.entity_id
_entity_poly.type
_entity_poly.pdbx_seq_one_letter_code
_entity_poly.pdbx_strand_id
1 'polypeptide(L)'
;MKKVIILFLLFFGLSEADSWLDPAYGLWGVGAVSRDRNYTGVDVDITPGLFIFGGFGPIFIEANRIGYSFYRDGTYFASFAAQIRSHQYRTKEDNLFGERKRAIEAGVQIGRRLPSNFSTRLAFLHDVSGAHKSWELDLQVFRRNFIGSMRLLTAVGVQYQNKKLVDYYYGTPNYSPESSFVGELEIIATYPIGKIGIFAGTRIYVFDGEAEDSPISNGNRVNQFFAGLGYNF
;
A
#
# COMPACT_ATOMS: atom_id res chain seq x y z
N MET A 1 -4.47 -29.40 -28.05
CA MET A 1 -4.08 -28.19 -27.28
C MET A 1 -5.29 -27.26 -27.20
N LYS A 2 -5.93 -27.14 -26.02
CA LYS A 2 -7.13 -26.31 -25.83
C LYS A 2 -6.69 -24.87 -25.61
N LYS A 3 -7.05 -23.96 -26.53
CA LYS A 3 -6.86 -22.52 -26.38
C LYS A 3 -7.94 -21.99 -25.43
N VAL A 4 -7.54 -21.51 -24.26
CA VAL A 4 -8.41 -20.74 -23.36
C VAL A 4 -8.44 -19.32 -23.91
N ILE A 5 -9.61 -18.89 -24.42
CA ILE A 5 -9.86 -17.50 -24.78
C ILE A 5 -10.50 -16.85 -23.56
N ILE A 6 -9.77 -15.96 -22.89
CA ILE A 6 -10.32 -15.11 -21.82
C ILE A 6 -10.97 -13.91 -22.50
N LEU A 7 -12.29 -13.88 -22.50
CA LEU A 7 -13.09 -12.78 -23.03
C LEU A 7 -13.29 -11.73 -21.93
N PHE A 8 -12.60 -10.59 -22.01
CA PHE A 8 -12.89 -9.42 -21.19
C PHE A 8 -14.12 -8.71 -21.76
N LEU A 9 -15.27 -8.88 -21.11
CA LEU A 9 -16.50 -8.12 -21.41
C LEU A 9 -16.41 -6.74 -20.76
N LEU A 10 -16.25 -5.70 -21.59
CA LEU A 10 -16.40 -4.30 -21.23
C LEU A 10 -17.89 -3.93 -21.29
N PHE A 11 -18.51 -3.70 -20.13
CA PHE A 11 -19.80 -3.02 -20.04
C PHE A 11 -19.55 -1.52 -19.80
N PHE A 12 -19.98 -0.69 -20.73
CA PHE A 12 -20.04 0.76 -20.57
C PHE A 12 -21.33 1.12 -19.82
N GLY A 13 -21.20 1.48 -18.54
CA GLY A 13 -22.24 2.17 -17.80
C GLY A 13 -22.01 3.68 -17.91
N LEU A 14 -23.07 4.45 -18.13
CA LEU A 14 -23.04 5.90 -17.98
C LEU A 14 -22.89 6.21 -16.48
N SER A 15 -21.71 6.66 -16.06
CA SER A 15 -21.52 7.22 -14.71
C SER A 15 -21.42 8.74 -14.77
N GLU A 16 -22.09 9.40 -13.83
CA GLU A 16 -21.95 10.83 -13.62
C GLU A 16 -20.49 11.13 -13.24
N ALA A 17 -19.89 12.10 -13.92
CA ALA A 17 -18.52 12.52 -13.66
C ALA A 17 -18.45 13.23 -12.29
N ASP A 18 -17.76 12.61 -11.32
CA ASP A 18 -17.39 13.29 -10.06
C ASP A 18 -16.71 14.63 -10.38
N SER A 19 -17.17 15.70 -9.75
CA SER A 19 -16.71 17.05 -10.07
C SER A 19 -15.23 17.22 -9.69
N TRP A 20 -14.47 17.92 -10.53
CA TRP A 20 -13.04 18.18 -10.26
C TRP A 20 -12.79 19.14 -9.08
N LEU A 21 -13.87 19.71 -8.55
CA LEU A 21 -13.89 20.80 -7.59
C LEU A 21 -14.47 20.36 -6.23
N ASP A 22 -14.57 19.06 -5.98
CA ASP A 22 -15.04 18.55 -4.69
C ASP A 22 -14.22 19.16 -3.54
N PRO A 23 -14.87 19.64 -2.47
CA PRO A 23 -14.20 20.27 -1.35
C PRO A 23 -13.21 19.31 -0.68
N ALA A 24 -12.23 19.87 0.01
CA ALA A 24 -11.30 19.07 0.81
C ALA A 24 -12.10 18.21 1.79
N TYR A 25 -11.74 16.94 1.90
CA TYR A 25 -12.31 16.05 2.88
C TYR A 25 -11.22 15.16 3.45
N GLY A 26 -11.29 14.85 4.74
CA GLY A 26 -10.44 13.82 5.29
C GLY A 26 -10.15 13.94 6.77
N LEU A 27 -9.05 13.31 7.15
CA LEU A 27 -8.47 13.34 8.49
C LEU A 27 -6.97 13.62 8.37
N TRP A 28 -6.50 14.67 9.04
CA TRP A 28 -5.07 14.90 9.28
C TRP A 28 -4.77 14.49 10.71
N GLY A 29 -3.90 13.50 10.88
CA GLY A 29 -3.64 12.88 12.16
C GLY A 29 -2.18 12.67 12.47
N VAL A 30 -1.93 12.52 13.76
CA VAL A 30 -0.67 12.09 14.34
C VAL A 30 -0.93 10.79 15.08
N GLY A 31 0.03 9.89 15.09
CA GLY A 31 -0.11 8.61 15.77
C GLY A 31 1.20 7.90 15.95
N ALA A 32 1.11 6.66 16.40
CA ALA A 32 2.23 5.75 16.49
C ALA A 32 2.04 4.60 15.50
N VAL A 33 3.14 4.10 14.95
CA VAL A 33 3.22 2.88 14.16
C VAL A 33 4.07 1.90 14.94
N SER A 34 3.52 0.74 15.27
CA SER A 34 4.28 -0.44 15.73
C SER A 34 4.44 -1.38 14.55
N ARG A 35 5.67 -1.83 14.29
CA ARG A 35 5.92 -2.74 13.17
C ARG A 35 6.98 -3.77 13.53
N ASP A 36 6.65 -5.04 13.32
CA ASP A 36 7.67 -6.10 13.32
C ASP A 36 8.42 -6.11 11.99
N ARG A 37 9.49 -6.89 11.90
CA ARG A 37 10.27 -7.06 10.69
C ARG A 37 10.50 -8.53 10.46
N ASN A 38 10.43 -8.95 9.20
CA ASN A 38 10.85 -10.28 8.82
C ASN A 38 12.37 -10.36 8.62
N TYR A 39 13.14 -9.82 9.57
CA TYR A 39 14.60 -9.84 9.55
C TYR A 39 15.17 -10.42 10.84
N THR A 40 16.21 -11.24 10.72
CA THR A 40 16.92 -11.83 11.86
C THR A 40 17.56 -10.74 12.73
N GLY A 41 17.31 -10.84 14.04
CA GLY A 41 17.89 -9.95 15.04
C GLY A 41 17.50 -8.48 14.89
N VAL A 42 16.30 -8.21 14.37
CA VAL A 42 15.65 -6.89 14.34
C VAL A 42 14.41 -6.95 15.23
N ASP A 43 14.37 -6.09 16.24
CA ASP A 43 13.23 -5.99 17.16
C ASP A 43 12.06 -5.21 16.56
N VAL A 44 10.91 -5.28 17.22
CA VAL A 44 9.74 -4.46 16.90
C VAL A 44 10.08 -2.97 17.05
N ASP A 45 9.75 -2.18 16.04
CA ASP A 45 10.00 -0.75 16.00
C ASP A 45 8.68 0.03 16.26
N ILE A 46 8.74 1.03 17.14
CA ILE A 46 7.63 1.94 17.44
C ILE A 46 8.05 3.36 17.07
N THR A 47 7.42 3.92 16.04
CA THR A 47 7.77 5.25 15.52
C THR A 47 6.56 6.18 15.50
N PRO A 48 6.73 7.48 15.78
CA PRO A 48 5.68 8.46 15.52
C PRO A 48 5.43 8.57 14.01
N GLY A 49 4.18 8.84 13.63
CA GLY A 49 3.77 8.94 12.23
C GLY A 49 2.77 10.07 12.00
N LEU A 50 2.89 10.71 10.84
CA LEU A 50 1.87 11.57 10.26
C LEU A 50 0.95 10.71 9.39
N PHE A 51 -0.35 10.90 9.53
CA PHE A 51 -1.37 10.16 8.80
C PHE A 51 -2.33 11.12 8.17
N ILE A 52 -2.47 11.03 6.85
CA ILE A 52 -3.48 11.79 6.12
C ILE A 52 -4.34 10.78 5.38
N PHE A 53 -5.66 10.87 5.60
CA PHE A 53 -6.66 10.06 4.92
C PHE A 53 -7.67 11.01 4.30
N GLY A 54 -7.61 11.24 3.00
CA GLY A 54 -8.50 12.21 2.38
C GLY A 54 -8.09 12.63 0.98
N GLY A 55 -8.71 13.70 0.50
CA GLY A 55 -8.42 14.26 -0.80
C GLY A 55 -8.89 15.71 -0.95
N PHE A 56 -8.43 16.32 -2.02
CA PHE A 56 -8.82 17.67 -2.45
C PHE A 56 -8.85 17.70 -3.98
N GLY A 57 -10.05 17.82 -4.56
CA GLY A 57 -10.24 17.76 -6.01
C GLY A 57 -9.65 16.48 -6.62
N PRO A 58 -8.58 16.56 -7.45
CA PRO A 58 -7.93 15.39 -8.04
C PRO A 58 -6.83 14.76 -7.18
N ILE A 59 -6.42 15.41 -6.09
CA ILE A 59 -5.36 14.91 -5.22
C ILE A 59 -5.96 14.02 -4.14
N PHE A 60 -5.36 12.87 -3.89
CA PHE A 60 -5.70 11.99 -2.77
C PHE A 60 -4.45 11.67 -1.95
N ILE A 61 -4.64 11.48 -0.65
CA ILE A 61 -3.63 10.96 0.27
C ILE A 61 -4.26 9.84 1.09
N GLU A 62 -3.66 8.65 0.97
CA GLU A 62 -4.08 7.40 1.59
C GLU A 62 -2.91 6.88 2.43
N ALA A 63 -2.74 7.41 3.64
CA ALA A 63 -1.66 7.09 4.56
C ALA A 63 -0.26 7.26 3.95
N ASN A 64 0.34 6.17 3.47
CA ASN A 64 1.68 6.14 2.89
C ASN A 64 1.70 6.40 1.38
N ARG A 65 0.54 6.63 0.75
CA ARG A 65 0.39 6.89 -0.68
C ARG A 65 -0.22 8.27 -0.92
N ILE A 66 0.33 9.00 -1.88
CA ILE A 66 -0.25 10.23 -2.44
C ILE A 66 -0.48 10.01 -3.93
N GLY A 67 -1.49 10.65 -4.50
CA GLY A 67 -1.65 10.63 -5.94
C GLY A 67 -2.51 11.73 -6.51
N TYR A 68 -2.48 11.82 -7.83
CA TYR A 68 -3.20 12.78 -8.65
C TYR A 68 -4.01 12.03 -9.70
N SER A 69 -5.33 12.07 -9.59
CA SER A 69 -6.25 11.49 -10.57
C SER A 69 -6.32 12.40 -11.80
N PHE A 70 -5.75 11.95 -12.91
CA PHE A 70 -5.82 12.65 -14.19
C PHE A 70 -7.01 12.18 -15.05
N TYR A 71 -7.66 11.07 -14.66
CA TYR A 71 -8.87 10.58 -15.30
C TYR A 71 -9.80 9.96 -14.25
N ARG A 72 -11.08 10.29 -14.33
CA ARG A 72 -12.18 9.67 -13.61
C ARG A 72 -13.47 9.93 -14.37
N ASP A 73 -14.31 8.91 -14.52
CA ASP A 73 -15.64 9.04 -15.14
C ASP A 73 -16.77 8.64 -14.20
N GLY A 74 -16.46 8.34 -12.93
CA GLY A 74 -17.38 7.80 -11.94
C GLY A 74 -17.24 6.29 -11.75
N THR A 75 -16.85 5.54 -12.79
CA THR A 75 -16.63 4.09 -12.74
C THR A 75 -15.15 3.74 -12.76
N TYR A 76 -14.40 4.30 -13.70
CA TYR A 76 -12.98 4.08 -13.88
C TYR A 76 -12.18 5.26 -13.36
N PHE A 77 -10.94 5.01 -12.97
CA PHE A 77 -10.00 6.06 -12.64
C PHE A 77 -8.59 5.69 -13.13
N ALA A 78 -7.82 6.72 -13.46
CA ALA A 78 -6.39 6.62 -13.66
C ALA A 78 -5.67 7.75 -12.94
N SER A 79 -4.52 7.46 -12.35
CA SER A 79 -3.81 8.41 -11.50
C SER A 79 -2.30 8.22 -11.58
N PHE A 80 -1.56 9.30 -11.38
CA PHE A 80 -0.18 9.20 -10.91
C PHE A 80 -0.22 8.92 -9.41
N ALA A 81 0.68 8.07 -8.92
CA ALA A 81 0.77 7.75 -7.51
C ALA A 81 2.24 7.68 -7.08
N ALA A 82 2.49 8.06 -5.83
CA ALA A 82 3.76 7.85 -5.16
C ALA A 82 3.54 7.28 -3.76
N GLN A 83 4.44 6.44 -3.28
CA GLN A 83 4.36 5.83 -1.97
C GLN A 83 5.73 5.69 -1.30
N ILE A 84 5.71 5.64 0.04
CA ILE A 84 6.90 5.28 0.83
C ILE A 84 6.89 3.77 1.10
N ARG A 85 7.92 3.08 0.60
CA ARG A 85 8.23 1.68 0.97
C ARG A 85 8.84 1.64 2.36
N SER A 86 8.03 1.25 3.34
CA SER A 86 8.48 1.16 4.72
C SER A 86 8.32 -0.22 5.35
N HIS A 87 7.82 -1.23 4.65
CA HIS A 87 7.62 -2.56 5.23
C HIS A 87 8.87 -3.46 5.14
N GLN A 88 9.66 -3.35 4.07
CA GLN A 88 10.87 -4.18 3.84
C GLN A 88 12.20 -3.53 4.25
N TYR A 89 12.24 -2.32 4.83
CA TYR A 89 13.54 -1.74 5.23
C TYR A 89 14.11 -2.42 6.49
N ARG A 90 15.44 -2.40 6.62
CA ARG A 90 16.22 -3.01 7.70
C ARG A 90 17.15 -1.95 8.28
N THR A 91 16.98 -1.63 9.56
CA THR A 91 17.76 -0.62 10.30
C THR A 91 19.08 -1.12 10.85
N LYS A 92 19.31 -2.44 10.80
CA LYS A 92 20.51 -3.05 11.37
C LYS A 92 21.64 -2.98 10.37
N GLU A 93 22.65 -2.19 10.69
CA GLU A 93 23.96 -2.29 10.06
C GLU A 93 24.68 -3.49 10.66
N ASP A 94 24.89 -4.52 9.84
CA ASP A 94 25.89 -5.56 10.11
C ASP A 94 26.87 -5.64 8.95
N ASN A 95 28.11 -6.00 9.26
CA ASN A 95 29.18 -6.13 8.27
C ASN A 95 28.92 -7.24 7.23
N LEU A 96 27.93 -8.10 7.49
CA LEU A 96 27.66 -9.29 6.69
C LEU A 96 26.63 -9.03 5.59
N PHE A 97 25.60 -8.22 5.86
CA PHE A 97 24.47 -8.08 4.94
C PHE A 97 24.13 -6.62 4.65
N GLY A 98 24.58 -5.65 5.45
CA GLY A 98 24.38 -4.22 5.21
C GLY A 98 22.95 -3.72 5.47
N GLU A 99 22.76 -2.40 5.42
CA GLU A 99 21.47 -1.74 5.61
C GLU A 99 20.51 -2.00 4.42
N ARG A 100 19.19 -2.02 4.67
CA ARG A 100 18.16 -1.96 3.61
C ARG A 100 17.36 -0.69 3.80
N LYS A 101 17.41 0.21 2.84
CA LYS A 101 16.82 1.54 2.97
C LYS A 101 15.34 1.52 2.61
N ARG A 102 14.62 2.48 3.21
CA ARG A 102 13.29 2.87 2.72
C ARG A 102 13.43 3.42 1.31
N ALA A 103 12.39 3.25 0.51
CA ALA A 103 12.34 3.76 -0.85
C ALA A 103 11.14 4.67 -1.04
N ILE A 104 11.28 5.62 -1.96
CA ILE A 104 10.14 6.36 -2.53
C ILE A 104 9.91 5.76 -3.90
N GLU A 105 8.69 5.31 -4.13
CA GLU A 105 8.27 4.76 -5.40
C GLU A 105 7.20 5.63 -6.01
N ALA A 106 7.23 5.75 -7.33
CA ALA A 106 6.20 6.46 -8.08
C ALA A 106 5.86 5.73 -9.37
N GLY A 107 4.67 5.99 -9.88
CA GLY A 107 4.23 5.45 -11.15
C GLY A 107 2.77 5.74 -11.43
N VAL A 108 2.14 4.82 -12.16
CA VAL A 108 0.76 4.96 -12.63
C VAL A 108 -0.11 3.91 -11.98
N GLN A 109 -1.36 4.27 -11.70
CA GLN A 109 -2.38 3.34 -11.27
C GLN A 109 -3.65 3.54 -12.09
N ILE A 110 -4.32 2.43 -12.35
CA ILE A 110 -5.65 2.38 -12.94
C ILE A 110 -6.56 1.58 -12.01
N GLY A 111 -7.85 1.84 -12.07
CA GLY A 111 -8.78 1.08 -11.27
C GLY A 111 -10.22 1.29 -11.66
N ARG A 112 -11.08 0.54 -10.97
CA ARG A 112 -12.50 0.48 -11.24
C ARG A 112 -13.27 0.44 -9.93
N ARG A 113 -14.26 1.31 -9.80
CA ARG A 113 -15.29 1.24 -8.78
C ARG A 113 -16.28 0.16 -9.14
N LEU A 114 -16.55 -0.72 -8.18
CA LEU A 114 -17.47 -1.84 -8.28
C LEU A 114 -18.70 -1.57 -7.40
N PRO A 115 -19.82 -2.26 -7.64
CA PRO A 115 -20.97 -2.20 -6.75
C PRO A 115 -20.62 -2.50 -5.28
N SER A 116 -21.50 -2.12 -4.35
CA SER A 116 -21.32 -2.40 -2.91
C SER A 116 -20.05 -1.76 -2.29
N ASN A 117 -19.65 -0.60 -2.82
CA ASN A 117 -18.50 0.20 -2.36
C ASN A 117 -17.14 -0.52 -2.49
N PHE A 118 -17.06 -1.53 -3.35
CA PHE A 118 -15.78 -2.14 -3.71
C PHE A 118 -15.06 -1.29 -4.76
N SER A 119 -13.76 -1.41 -4.81
CA SER A 119 -12.92 -0.82 -5.84
C SER A 119 -11.73 -1.72 -6.08
N THR A 120 -11.28 -1.78 -7.33
CA THR A 120 -10.04 -2.44 -7.71
C THR A 120 -9.01 -1.42 -8.14
N ARG A 121 -7.74 -1.74 -7.94
CA ARG A 121 -6.62 -0.91 -8.35
C ARG A 121 -5.48 -1.78 -8.80
N LEU A 122 -4.91 -1.47 -9.96
CA LEU A 122 -3.63 -1.98 -10.42
C LEU A 122 -2.66 -0.81 -10.50
N ALA A 123 -1.53 -0.91 -9.82
CA ALA A 123 -0.46 0.08 -9.85
C ALA A 123 0.82 -0.54 -10.40
N PHE A 124 1.53 0.20 -11.25
CA PHE A 124 2.91 -0.06 -11.62
C PHE A 124 3.78 1.00 -10.97
N LEU A 125 4.72 0.58 -10.13
CA LEU A 125 5.51 1.47 -9.28
C LEU A 125 6.99 1.20 -9.50
N HIS A 126 7.78 2.26 -9.62
CA HIS A 126 9.22 2.21 -9.81
C HIS A 126 9.92 3.06 -8.75
N ASP A 127 11.11 2.64 -8.34
CA ASP A 127 11.95 3.42 -7.43
C ASP A 127 12.36 4.76 -8.03
N VAL A 128 12.03 5.85 -7.34
CA VAL A 128 12.51 7.20 -7.69
C VAL A 128 13.51 7.75 -6.68
N SER A 129 13.72 7.05 -5.56
CA SER A 129 14.73 7.38 -4.54
C SER A 129 16.11 6.82 -4.85
N GLY A 130 16.20 5.80 -5.70
CA GLY A 130 17.44 5.13 -6.07
C GLY A 130 17.94 4.09 -5.06
N ALA A 131 17.12 3.75 -4.05
CA ALA A 131 17.41 2.73 -3.05
C ALA A 131 17.60 1.33 -3.66
N HIS A 132 16.64 0.83 -4.44
CA HIS A 132 16.65 -0.50 -5.06
C HIS A 132 16.72 -0.47 -6.59
N LYS A 133 16.39 0.67 -7.23
CA LYS A 133 16.43 0.88 -8.68
C LYS A 133 15.66 -0.19 -9.45
N SER A 134 14.46 -0.53 -8.98
CA SER A 134 13.62 -1.59 -9.55
C SER A 134 12.12 -1.23 -9.48
N TRP A 135 11.25 -2.20 -9.79
CA TRP A 135 9.81 -1.98 -9.95
C TRP A 135 8.95 -3.10 -9.36
N GLU A 136 7.68 -2.77 -9.13
CA GLU A 136 6.64 -3.72 -8.73
C GLU A 136 5.30 -3.47 -9.45
N LEU A 137 4.46 -4.49 -9.44
CA LEU A 137 3.05 -4.40 -9.80
C LEU A 137 2.21 -4.70 -8.56
N ASP A 138 1.28 -3.82 -8.23
CA ASP A 138 0.42 -3.92 -7.03
C ASP A 138 -1.05 -3.99 -7.46
N LEU A 139 -1.69 -5.14 -7.26
CA LEU A 139 -3.10 -5.36 -7.51
C LEU A 139 -3.86 -5.41 -6.18
N GLN A 140 -4.85 -4.55 -6.02
CA GLN A 140 -5.66 -4.48 -4.80
C GLN A 140 -7.15 -4.49 -5.11
N VAL A 141 -7.91 -5.09 -4.19
CA VAL A 141 -9.35 -4.93 -4.06
C VAL A 141 -9.61 -4.35 -2.68
N PHE A 142 -10.34 -3.24 -2.61
CA PHE A 142 -10.65 -2.60 -1.35
C PHE A 142 -12.11 -2.19 -1.27
N ARG A 143 -12.62 -2.09 -0.05
CA ARG A 143 -14.00 -1.71 0.26
C ARG A 143 -14.01 -0.63 1.32
N ARG A 144 -14.86 0.38 1.11
CA ARG A 144 -15.15 1.41 2.11
C ARG A 144 -16.55 1.20 2.66
N ASN A 145 -16.63 0.93 3.95
CA ASN A 145 -17.87 0.71 4.68
C ASN A 145 -18.11 1.83 5.69
N PHE A 146 -19.38 2.08 5.97
CA PHE A 146 -19.84 2.99 7.02
C PHE A 146 -20.69 2.17 7.99
N ILE A 147 -20.25 2.08 9.24
CA ILE A 147 -20.95 1.36 10.33
C ILE A 147 -21.33 2.41 11.37
N GLY A 148 -22.56 2.91 11.27
CA GLY A 148 -22.94 4.15 11.95
C GLY A 148 -22.02 5.30 11.51
N SER A 149 -21.41 5.99 12.47
CA SER A 149 -20.43 7.06 12.19
C SER A 149 -19.02 6.55 11.85
N MET A 150 -18.73 5.26 12.09
CA MET A 150 -17.41 4.69 11.85
C MET A 150 -17.19 4.45 10.36
N ARG A 151 -16.04 4.89 9.85
CA ARG A 151 -15.55 4.56 8.51
C ARG A 151 -14.59 3.38 8.61
N LEU A 152 -14.81 2.34 7.82
CA LEU A 152 -13.97 1.15 7.77
C LEU A 152 -13.46 0.94 6.35
N LEU A 153 -12.15 0.96 6.17
CA LEU A 153 -11.47 0.54 4.96
C LEU A 153 -10.95 -0.88 5.16
N THR A 154 -11.25 -1.76 4.22
CA THR A 154 -10.66 -3.10 4.15
C THR A 154 -10.06 -3.28 2.77
N ALA A 155 -8.80 -3.67 2.68
CA ALA A 155 -8.13 -3.94 1.42
C ALA A 155 -7.42 -5.30 1.46
N VAL A 156 -7.44 -5.99 0.34
CA VAL A 156 -6.65 -7.20 0.08
C VAL A 156 -5.87 -6.97 -1.20
N GLY A 157 -4.59 -7.27 -1.18
CA GLY A 157 -3.68 -7.03 -2.29
C GLY A 157 -2.75 -8.20 -2.57
N VAL A 158 -2.21 -8.20 -3.78
CA VAL A 158 -1.08 -9.01 -4.20
C VAL A 158 -0.11 -8.12 -4.95
N GLN A 159 1.15 -8.14 -4.54
CA GLN A 159 2.23 -7.42 -5.17
C GLN A 159 3.14 -8.42 -5.88
N TYR A 160 3.46 -8.17 -7.14
CA TYR A 160 4.55 -8.83 -7.83
C TYR A 160 5.79 -7.94 -7.77
N GLN A 161 6.84 -8.47 -7.17
CA GLN A 161 8.12 -7.81 -6.96
C GLN A 161 9.14 -8.43 -7.91
N ASN A 162 9.78 -7.61 -8.75
CA ASN A 162 10.77 -8.14 -9.68
C ASN A 162 12.03 -8.64 -8.93
N LYS A 163 12.77 -9.57 -9.54
CA LYS A 163 14.02 -10.13 -8.97
C LYS A 163 14.93 -9.09 -8.31
N LYS A 164 15.15 -7.94 -8.96
CA LYS A 164 16.03 -6.89 -8.42
C LYS A 164 15.47 -6.24 -7.14
N LEU A 165 14.15 -6.12 -7.02
CA LEU A 165 13.51 -5.62 -5.79
C LEU A 165 13.68 -6.62 -4.65
N VAL A 166 13.42 -7.89 -4.92
CA VAL A 166 13.53 -8.96 -3.92
C VAL A 166 14.98 -9.15 -3.49
N ASP A 167 15.91 -9.21 -4.45
CA ASP A 167 17.35 -9.31 -4.21
C ASP A 167 17.89 -8.11 -3.43
N TYR A 168 17.37 -6.90 -3.67
CA TYR A 168 17.73 -5.75 -2.82
C TYR A 168 17.36 -6.01 -1.36
N TYR A 169 16.15 -6.45 -1.05
CA TYR A 169 15.68 -6.58 0.34
C TYR A 169 16.08 -7.89 1.03
N TYR A 170 16.26 -8.98 0.28
CA TYR A 170 16.48 -10.33 0.81
C TYR A 170 17.71 -11.04 0.25
N GLY A 171 18.38 -10.46 -0.76
CA GLY A 171 19.61 -11.01 -1.31
C GLY A 171 20.79 -10.95 -0.34
N THR A 172 21.64 -11.97 -0.42
CA THR A 172 22.92 -12.09 0.31
C THR A 172 23.99 -12.63 -0.64
N PRO A 173 25.29 -12.60 -0.29
CA PRO A 173 26.34 -13.16 -1.17
C PRO A 173 26.12 -14.61 -1.60
N ASN A 174 25.41 -15.42 -0.79
CA ASN A 174 25.15 -16.83 -1.04
C ASN A 174 23.68 -17.14 -1.35
N TYR A 175 22.84 -16.12 -1.52
CA TYR A 175 21.40 -16.28 -1.78
C TYR A 175 20.92 -15.18 -2.71
N SER A 176 20.49 -15.54 -3.92
CA SER A 176 19.92 -14.60 -4.88
C SER A 176 18.49 -15.01 -5.20
N PRO A 177 17.49 -14.40 -4.54
CA PRO A 177 16.10 -14.73 -4.77
C PRO A 177 15.66 -14.34 -6.17
N GLU A 178 14.64 -15.01 -6.69
CA GLU A 178 13.97 -14.64 -7.94
C GLU A 178 12.90 -13.57 -7.70
N SER A 179 12.04 -13.34 -8.69
CA SER A 179 10.86 -12.49 -8.49
C SER A 179 9.88 -13.15 -7.50
N SER A 180 9.19 -12.33 -6.71
CA SER A 180 8.37 -12.78 -5.58
C SER A 180 6.96 -12.20 -5.64
N PHE A 181 6.01 -12.91 -5.04
CA PHE A 181 4.69 -12.40 -4.73
C PHE A 181 4.54 -12.10 -3.23
N VAL A 182 3.88 -10.98 -2.92
CA VAL A 182 3.55 -10.58 -1.56
C VAL A 182 2.05 -10.37 -1.43
N GLY A 183 1.41 -11.12 -0.54
CA GLY A 183 0.03 -10.88 -0.14
C GLY A 183 -0.08 -9.74 0.86
N GLU A 184 -1.11 -8.92 0.74
CA GLU A 184 -1.39 -7.79 1.62
C GLU A 184 -2.82 -7.84 2.16
N LEU A 185 -2.98 -7.60 3.46
CA LEU A 185 -4.27 -7.33 4.11
C LEU A 185 -4.15 -6.01 4.86
N GLU A 186 -5.09 -5.09 4.63
CA GLU A 186 -5.18 -3.82 5.34
C GLU A 186 -6.60 -3.63 5.90
N ILE A 187 -6.66 -3.19 7.16
CA ILE A 187 -7.90 -2.76 7.80
C ILE A 187 -7.64 -1.44 8.51
N ILE A 188 -8.45 -0.43 8.23
CA ILE A 188 -8.38 0.89 8.88
C ILE A 188 -9.77 1.28 9.34
N ALA A 189 -9.91 1.54 10.64
CA ALA A 189 -11.11 2.10 11.22
C ALA A 189 -10.87 3.56 11.63
N THR A 190 -11.79 4.44 11.26
CA THR A 190 -11.79 5.85 11.65
C THR A 190 -13.13 6.20 12.27
N TYR A 191 -13.13 6.71 13.50
CA TYR A 191 -14.32 7.09 14.25
C TYR A 191 -14.31 8.59 14.56
N PRO A 192 -15.29 9.38 14.07
CA PRO A 192 -15.37 10.80 14.34
C PRO A 192 -16.02 11.09 15.71
N ILE A 193 -15.47 12.06 16.42
CA ILE A 193 -15.97 12.65 17.66
C ILE A 193 -15.95 14.18 17.47
N GLY A 194 -17.06 14.73 16.96
CA GLY A 194 -17.11 16.12 16.52
C GLY A 194 -16.10 16.37 15.40
N LYS A 195 -15.18 17.33 15.60
CA LYS A 195 -14.09 17.63 14.66
C LYS A 195 -12.86 16.73 14.84
N ILE A 196 -12.77 15.96 15.92
CA ILE A 196 -11.66 15.04 16.15
C ILE A 196 -12.02 13.69 15.55
N GLY A 197 -11.06 12.98 14.97
CA GLY A 197 -11.20 11.59 14.55
C GLY A 197 -10.19 10.72 15.29
N ILE A 198 -10.65 9.59 15.80
CA ILE A 198 -9.78 8.52 16.28
C ILE A 198 -9.60 7.55 15.12
N PHE A 199 -8.37 7.08 14.88
CA PHE A 199 -8.13 6.03 13.90
C PHE A 199 -7.24 4.94 14.47
N ALA A 200 -7.48 3.73 13.99
CA ALA A 200 -6.62 2.59 14.23
C ALA A 200 -6.63 1.69 13.00
N GLY A 201 -5.53 1.01 12.73
CA GLY A 201 -5.45 0.08 11.63
C GLY A 201 -4.33 -0.92 11.76
N THR A 202 -4.42 -1.93 10.91
CA THR A 202 -3.39 -2.94 10.75
C THR A 202 -3.13 -3.17 9.27
N ARG A 203 -1.87 -3.48 8.97
CA ARG A 203 -1.45 -3.94 7.65
C ARG A 203 -0.55 -5.14 7.81
N ILE A 204 -0.86 -6.22 7.12
CA ILE A 204 -0.14 -7.49 7.17
C ILE A 204 0.36 -7.80 5.78
N TYR A 205 1.66 -8.05 5.67
CA TYR A 205 2.32 -8.53 4.46
C TYR A 205 2.73 -9.99 4.67
N VAL A 206 2.43 -10.84 3.69
CA VAL A 206 2.82 -12.25 3.66
C VAL A 206 3.64 -12.48 2.41
N PHE A 207 4.91 -12.79 2.58
CA PHE A 207 5.87 -13.04 1.51
C PHE A 207 5.88 -14.52 1.13
N ASP A 208 6.34 -14.83 -0.08
CA ASP A 208 6.59 -16.21 -0.50
C ASP A 208 8.00 -16.69 -0.10
N GLY A 209 8.37 -17.89 -0.58
CA GLY A 209 9.65 -18.54 -0.28
C GLY A 209 10.88 -17.72 -0.64
N GLU A 210 10.80 -16.83 -1.64
CA GLU A 210 11.95 -16.01 -2.08
C GLU A 210 12.38 -14.98 -1.01
N ALA A 211 11.47 -14.59 -0.13
CA ALA A 211 11.81 -13.77 1.03
C ALA A 211 11.99 -14.62 2.30
N GLU A 212 11.18 -15.67 2.47
CA GLU A 212 11.20 -16.53 3.65
C GLU A 212 12.52 -17.31 3.77
N ASP A 213 13.02 -17.85 2.67
CA ASP A 213 14.22 -18.70 2.63
C ASP A 213 15.53 -17.89 2.69
N SER A 214 15.43 -16.56 2.69
CA SER A 214 16.59 -15.69 2.79
C SER A 214 17.33 -15.89 4.12
N PRO A 215 18.67 -16.02 4.13
CA PRO A 215 19.46 -16.15 5.35
C PRO A 215 19.31 -14.98 6.35
N ILE A 216 18.83 -13.83 5.89
CA ILE A 216 18.56 -12.66 6.74
C ILE A 216 17.11 -12.58 7.20
N SER A 217 16.25 -13.48 6.75
CA SER A 217 14.84 -13.53 7.12
C SER A 217 14.61 -14.39 8.37
N ASN A 218 13.64 -14.00 9.19
CA ASN A 218 13.19 -14.78 10.36
C ASN A 218 11.74 -15.26 10.20
N GLY A 219 11.18 -15.19 8.98
CA GLY A 219 9.85 -15.63 8.64
C GLY A 219 9.30 -14.91 7.40
N ASN A 220 8.04 -15.19 7.07
CA ASN A 220 7.40 -14.67 5.86
C ASN A 220 6.36 -13.58 6.12
N ARG A 221 6.35 -12.97 7.30
CA ARG A 221 5.30 -12.03 7.68
C ARG A 221 5.83 -10.74 8.26
N VAL A 222 5.25 -9.62 7.83
CA VAL A 222 5.40 -8.31 8.47
C VAL A 222 4.02 -7.80 8.88
N ASN A 223 3.83 -7.57 10.18
CA ASN A 223 2.68 -6.95 10.79
C ASN A 223 2.98 -5.50 11.15
N GLN A 224 2.08 -4.63 10.74
CA GLN A 224 2.05 -3.22 11.12
C GLN A 224 0.75 -2.94 11.86
N PHE A 225 0.85 -2.26 12.98
CA PHE A 225 -0.27 -1.67 13.69
C PHE A 225 -0.05 -0.18 13.80
N PHE A 226 -1.11 0.60 13.66
CA PHE A 226 -1.04 2.03 13.87
C PHE A 226 -2.31 2.54 14.51
N ALA A 227 -2.17 3.57 15.33
CA ALA A 227 -3.30 4.25 15.93
C ALA A 227 -2.95 5.70 16.21
N GLY A 228 -3.96 6.55 16.23
CA GLY A 228 -3.77 7.97 16.48
C GLY A 228 -5.05 8.77 16.52
N LEU A 229 -4.85 10.07 16.56
CA LEU A 229 -5.90 11.09 16.58
C LEU A 229 -5.66 12.06 15.44
N GLY A 230 -6.73 12.63 14.92
CA GLY A 230 -6.64 13.65 13.88
C GLY A 230 -7.80 14.64 13.89
N TYR A 231 -7.68 15.64 13.05
CA TYR A 231 -8.69 16.66 12.81
C TYR A 231 -9.41 16.35 11.48
N ASN A 232 -10.73 16.28 11.52
CA ASN A 232 -11.57 16.16 10.33
C ASN A 232 -11.74 17.54 9.69
N PHE A 233 -11.50 17.61 8.39
CA PHE A 233 -11.67 18.79 7.55
C PHE A 233 -12.51 18.42 6.32
#